data_AF-A0A354PBE1-F1
#
_entry.id   AF-A0A354PBE1-F1
#
_cell.length_a   1.000
_cell.length_b   1.000
_cell.length_c   1.000
_cell.angle_alpha   90.00
_cell.angle_beta   90.00
_cell.angle_gamma   90.00
#
_symmetry.space_group_name_H-M   'P 1'
#
loop_
_entity.id
_entity.type
_entity.pdbx_description
1 polymer ?
#
loop_
_entity_poly.entity_id
_entity_poly.type
_entity_poly.pdbx_seq_one_letter_code
_entity_poly.pdbx_strand_id
1 'polypeptide(L)'
;MFPFCNISIRSMIVGFMFISVCCMSADAQTLRSDSSANATRVSSVPRVDSLVIPDGPMGDVIRLGRDLVADTVNHPLSKPYVGNSLNCTSCHLDNGTHPKAATFIAVATAYPAYSPREKRVITLEDRVLNCFMRSCNGVRPPLGSRPSVAITAYITWLSSGQAIAMNASKPLGPHAVKGLEIEVAKRNENNGKTLYSDRCASCHGDDGQGDGDSPPVWGDMSYNDGAGLAGDIKLASWLKVSMPLDEADLTDQEAL
;
A
#
# COMPACT_ATOMS: atom_id res chain seq x y z
N MET A 1 14.86 55.33 30.42
CA MET A 1 13.51 54.80 30.69
C MET A 1 13.68 53.66 31.68
N PHE A 2 13.17 53.83 32.91
CA PHE A 2 13.19 52.91 34.07
C PHE A 2 12.50 51.54 33.80
N PRO A 3 12.52 50.53 34.71
CA PRO A 3 13.28 50.37 35.97
C PRO A 3 13.86 48.95 36.25
N PHE A 4 14.68 48.90 37.30
CA PHE A 4 14.99 47.76 38.16
C PHE A 4 13.76 47.24 38.94
N CYS A 5 13.73 45.96 39.34
CA CYS A 5 13.00 45.56 40.55
C CYS A 5 13.71 44.41 41.29
N ASN A 6 14.07 44.69 42.54
CA ASN A 6 14.73 43.84 43.52
C ASN A 6 13.81 42.73 44.06
N ILE A 7 14.44 41.60 44.37
CA ILE A 7 13.89 40.49 45.14
C ILE A 7 13.97 40.85 46.63
N SER A 8 12.86 40.67 47.36
CA SER A 8 12.84 40.74 48.84
C SER A 8 12.20 39.48 49.41
N ILE A 9 12.95 38.81 50.27
CA ILE A 9 12.56 37.62 51.05
C ILE A 9 11.97 38.12 52.38
N ARG A 10 10.78 37.63 52.74
CA ARG A 10 10.36 37.56 54.15
C ARG A 10 9.53 36.30 54.44
N SER A 11 10.06 35.52 55.37
CA SER A 11 9.41 34.41 56.07
C SER A 11 8.16 34.84 56.83
N MET A 12 7.14 33.98 56.92
CA MET A 12 6.14 34.04 57.98
C MET A 12 5.55 32.66 58.32
N ILE A 13 6.00 32.15 59.47
CA ILE A 13 5.26 31.59 60.62
C ILE A 13 4.19 30.50 60.38
N VAL A 14 4.48 29.36 61.02
CA VAL A 14 3.64 28.18 61.27
C VAL A 14 2.53 28.49 62.28
N GLY A 15 1.29 28.07 61.99
CA GLY A 15 0.18 28.07 62.92
C GLY A 15 -0.68 26.81 62.76
N PHE A 16 -0.59 25.91 63.74
CA PHE A 16 -1.44 24.73 63.89
C PHE A 16 -2.85 25.15 64.35
N MET A 17 -3.90 24.64 63.71
CA MET A 17 -5.24 24.62 64.29
C MET A 17 -5.96 23.32 63.87
N PHE A 18 -6.13 22.42 64.84
CA PHE A 18 -7.04 21.28 64.77
C PHE A 18 -8.49 21.78 64.67
N ILE A 19 -9.34 21.12 63.87
CA ILE A 19 -10.76 20.86 64.19
C ILE A 19 -11.35 19.83 63.20
N SER A 20 -11.87 18.76 63.81
CA SER A 20 -13.05 17.95 63.50
C SER A 20 -13.26 17.25 62.15
N VAL A 21 -13.13 15.92 62.26
CA VAL A 21 -13.80 14.83 61.53
C VAL A 21 -15.15 15.19 60.89
N CYS A 22 -15.29 14.81 59.62
CA CYS A 22 -16.53 14.26 59.05
C CYS A 22 -16.16 13.13 58.08
N CYS A 23 -16.52 11.90 58.45
CA CYS A 23 -16.52 10.75 57.55
C CYS A 23 -17.60 10.93 56.49
N MET A 24 -17.26 10.72 55.22
CA MET A 24 -18.22 10.31 54.19
C MET A 24 -17.52 9.40 53.20
N SER A 25 -17.92 8.14 53.24
CA SER A 25 -17.50 7.05 52.36
C SER A 25 -17.87 7.37 50.91
N ALA A 26 -16.90 7.33 50.00
CA ALA A 26 -17.16 7.33 48.56
C ALA A 26 -17.11 5.88 48.07
N ASP A 27 -18.29 5.31 47.86
CA ASP A 27 -18.50 3.98 47.31
C ASP A 27 -17.93 3.87 45.89
N ALA A 28 -17.18 2.79 45.68
CA ALA A 28 -16.77 2.32 44.37
C ALA A 28 -17.99 1.79 43.61
N GLN A 29 -18.50 2.55 42.64
CA GLN A 29 -19.47 2.06 41.67
C GLN A 29 -18.77 1.66 40.37
N THR A 30 -18.55 0.35 40.27
CA THR A 30 -18.32 -0.42 39.06
C THR A 30 -19.49 -0.25 38.09
N LEU A 31 -19.34 0.61 37.08
CA LEU A 31 -20.22 0.62 35.92
C LEU A 31 -19.76 -0.44 34.92
N ARG A 32 -20.30 -1.65 35.07
CA ARG A 32 -20.45 -2.58 33.94
C ARG A 32 -21.71 -2.16 33.19
N SER A 33 -21.57 -1.84 31.90
CA SER A 33 -22.68 -1.89 30.95
C SER A 33 -22.19 -2.51 29.65
N ASP A 34 -22.68 -3.73 29.46
CA ASP A 34 -23.04 -4.43 28.23
C ASP A 34 -22.17 -4.30 26.97
N SER A 35 -21.34 -5.33 26.82
CA SER A 35 -21.02 -5.93 25.54
C SER A 35 -22.28 -6.49 24.85
N SER A 36 -22.73 -5.89 23.75
CA SER A 36 -23.00 -6.59 22.49
C SER A 36 -23.49 -5.64 21.40
N ALA A 37 -23.18 -6.00 20.15
CA ALA A 37 -23.59 -5.38 18.90
C ALA A 37 -22.88 -4.07 18.52
N ASN A 38 -21.64 -4.20 18.02
CA ASN A 38 -21.37 -3.56 16.75
C ASN A 38 -20.91 -4.62 15.77
N ALA A 39 -21.74 -4.82 14.76
CA ALA A 39 -21.56 -5.82 13.72
C ALA A 39 -20.15 -5.75 13.15
N THR A 40 -19.53 -6.91 12.98
CA THR A 40 -18.35 -7.12 12.15
C THR A 40 -18.61 -6.43 10.81
N ARG A 41 -18.10 -5.21 10.64
CA ARG A 41 -18.15 -4.49 9.37
C ARG A 41 -17.20 -5.27 8.47
N VAL A 42 -17.75 -6.23 7.75
CA VAL A 42 -17.05 -6.90 6.65
C VAL A 42 -16.51 -5.76 5.81
N SER A 43 -15.18 -5.64 5.80
CA SER A 43 -14.44 -4.58 5.11
C SER A 43 -14.63 -4.78 3.62
N SER A 44 -15.77 -4.33 3.12
CA SER A 44 -16.00 -4.18 1.69
C SER A 44 -15.04 -3.11 1.22
N VAL A 45 -14.27 -3.45 0.17
CA VAL A 45 -13.46 -2.49 -0.55
C VAL A 45 -14.38 -1.33 -0.94
N PRO A 46 -14.01 -0.06 -0.65
CA PRO A 46 -14.81 1.10 -1.01
C PRO A 46 -15.30 1.03 -2.45
N ARG A 47 -16.54 1.44 -2.68
CA ARG A 47 -17.12 1.54 -4.03
C ARG A 47 -16.42 2.65 -4.81
N VAL A 48 -15.35 2.31 -5.52
CA VAL A 48 -14.61 3.23 -6.40
C VAL A 48 -15.52 3.88 -7.43
N ASP A 49 -16.57 3.19 -7.88
CA ASP A 49 -17.56 3.72 -8.83
C ASP A 49 -18.28 4.99 -8.34
N SER A 50 -18.26 5.26 -7.03
CA SER A 50 -18.83 6.48 -6.46
C SER A 50 -17.89 7.68 -6.50
N LEU A 51 -16.60 7.47 -6.79
CA LEU A 51 -15.61 8.52 -6.86
C LEU A 51 -15.72 9.28 -8.18
N VAL A 52 -15.82 10.60 -8.08
CA VAL A 52 -15.79 11.50 -9.23
C VAL A 52 -14.44 12.22 -9.23
N ILE A 53 -13.74 12.16 -10.35
CA ILE A 53 -12.54 12.99 -10.54
C ILE A 53 -13.02 14.45 -10.68
N PRO A 54 -12.57 15.37 -9.81
CA PRO A 54 -13.02 16.77 -9.87
C PRO A 54 -12.62 17.43 -11.19
N ASP A 55 -13.24 18.55 -11.51
CA ASP A 55 -12.80 19.40 -12.61
C ASP A 55 -11.59 20.27 -12.20
N GLY A 56 -10.94 20.86 -13.20
CA GLY A 56 -9.82 21.79 -13.01
C GLY A 56 -8.49 21.11 -12.65
N PRO A 57 -7.50 21.89 -12.16
CA PRO A 57 -6.12 21.44 -12.08
C PRO A 57 -5.88 20.17 -11.27
N MET A 58 -6.64 19.95 -10.18
CA MET A 58 -6.52 18.74 -9.38
C MET A 58 -7.00 17.50 -10.17
N GLY A 59 -8.11 17.63 -10.88
CA GLY A 59 -8.62 16.57 -11.75
C GLY A 59 -7.64 16.19 -12.85
N ASP A 60 -7.00 17.18 -13.46
CA ASP A 60 -6.03 16.97 -14.54
C ASP A 60 -4.81 16.18 -14.05
N VAL A 61 -4.34 16.45 -12.84
CA VAL A 61 -3.24 15.69 -12.22
C VAL A 61 -3.67 14.26 -11.89
N ILE A 62 -4.89 14.05 -11.41
CA ILE A 62 -5.43 12.71 -11.14
C ILE A 62 -5.58 11.91 -12.44
N ARG A 63 -6.13 12.51 -13.50
CA ARG A 63 -6.24 11.88 -14.83
C ARG A 63 -4.87 11.52 -15.38
N LEU A 64 -3.91 12.44 -15.31
CA LEU A 64 -2.53 12.16 -15.70
C LEU A 64 -1.93 11.00 -14.90
N GLY A 65 -2.16 10.94 -13.60
CA GLY A 65 -1.70 9.84 -12.75
C GLY A 65 -2.28 8.49 -13.17
N ARG A 66 -3.59 8.48 -13.46
CA ARG A 66 -4.30 7.30 -13.98
C ARG A 66 -3.72 6.83 -15.32
N ASP A 67 -3.40 7.76 -16.21
CA ASP A 67 -2.84 7.46 -17.53
C ASP A 67 -1.40 6.95 -17.41
N LEU A 68 -0.58 7.53 -16.52
CA LEU A 68 0.78 7.07 -16.23
C LEU A 68 0.84 5.67 -15.62
N VAL A 69 -0.15 5.29 -14.80
CA VAL A 69 -0.26 3.92 -14.27
C VAL A 69 -0.60 2.93 -15.39
N ALA A 70 -1.49 3.32 -16.31
CA ALA A 70 -1.93 2.47 -17.41
C ALA A 70 -0.85 2.29 -18.50
N ASP A 71 -0.13 3.36 -18.84
CA ASP A 71 0.84 3.42 -19.94
C ASP A 71 2.24 3.85 -19.45
N THR A 72 2.70 3.26 -18.34
CA THR A 72 3.97 3.63 -17.70
C THR A 72 5.17 3.53 -18.64
N VAL A 73 5.25 2.49 -19.47
CA VAL A 73 6.40 2.24 -20.33
C VAL A 73 6.46 3.15 -21.56
N ASN A 74 5.31 3.53 -22.14
CA ASN A 74 5.31 4.36 -23.36
C ASN A 74 5.09 5.84 -23.09
N HIS A 75 4.45 6.19 -21.97
CA HIS A 75 4.08 7.58 -21.71
C HIS A 75 5.35 8.46 -21.59
N PRO A 76 5.44 9.60 -22.33
CA PRO A 76 6.68 10.40 -22.41
C PRO A 76 7.26 10.89 -21.09
N LEU A 77 6.41 11.11 -20.08
CA LEU A 77 6.84 11.56 -18.75
C LEU A 77 7.41 10.45 -17.86
N SER A 78 7.05 9.18 -18.09
CA SER A 78 7.51 8.03 -17.27
C SER A 78 8.56 7.20 -17.98
N LYS A 79 8.51 7.11 -19.31
CA LYS A 79 9.43 6.34 -20.15
C LYS A 79 10.92 6.53 -19.81
N PRO A 80 11.44 7.74 -19.51
CA PRO A 80 12.85 7.92 -19.13
C PRO A 80 13.27 7.21 -17.84
N TYR A 81 12.31 6.74 -17.04
CA TYR A 81 12.51 6.15 -15.72
C TYR A 81 12.21 4.64 -15.68
N VAL A 82 11.84 4.04 -16.82
CA VAL A 82 11.48 2.62 -16.96
C VAL A 82 12.56 1.92 -17.77
N GLY A 83 13.03 0.76 -17.28
CA GLY A 83 14.08 -0.04 -17.92
C GLY A 83 13.60 -1.39 -18.46
N ASN A 84 12.28 -1.62 -18.48
CA ASN A 84 11.69 -2.88 -18.91
C ASN A 84 10.37 -2.65 -19.67
N SER A 85 9.58 -3.70 -19.92
CA SER A 85 8.31 -3.62 -20.66
C SER A 85 7.07 -3.63 -19.77
N LEU A 86 7.19 -3.24 -18.49
CA LEU A 86 6.09 -3.34 -17.53
C LEU A 86 5.39 -1.99 -17.29
N ASN A 87 4.07 -2.05 -17.26
CA ASN A 87 3.21 -0.99 -16.75
C ASN A 87 2.89 -1.24 -15.28
N CYS A 88 2.43 -0.22 -14.55
CA CYS A 88 1.91 -0.46 -13.19
C CYS A 88 0.74 -1.47 -13.23
N THR A 89 -0.08 -1.40 -14.28
CA THR A 89 -1.19 -2.33 -14.57
C THR A 89 -0.76 -3.78 -14.77
N SER A 90 0.50 -4.06 -15.09
CA SER A 90 1.01 -5.43 -15.21
C SER A 90 0.94 -6.22 -13.90
N CYS A 91 0.82 -5.53 -12.76
CA CYS A 91 0.65 -6.16 -11.44
C CYS A 91 -0.55 -5.60 -10.66
N HIS A 92 -0.90 -4.33 -10.88
CA HIS A 92 -2.01 -3.64 -10.25
C HIS A 92 -3.22 -3.65 -11.20
N LEU A 93 -3.97 -4.75 -11.19
CA LEU A 93 -5.06 -4.99 -12.15
C LEU A 93 -6.16 -3.93 -12.06
N ASP A 94 -6.90 -3.78 -13.17
CA ASP A 94 -7.95 -2.75 -13.36
C ASP A 94 -7.46 -1.35 -13.01
N ASN A 95 -6.25 -1.02 -13.46
CA ASN A 95 -5.58 0.25 -13.13
C ASN A 95 -5.46 0.51 -11.62
N GLY A 96 -5.29 -0.57 -10.86
CA GLY A 96 -5.22 -0.61 -9.40
C GLY A 96 -6.56 -0.61 -8.70
N THR A 97 -7.67 -0.81 -9.40
CA THR A 97 -9.01 -0.88 -8.79
C THR A 97 -9.51 -2.29 -8.55
N HIS A 98 -8.79 -3.32 -9.02
CA HIS A 98 -9.15 -4.71 -8.72
C HIS A 98 -9.15 -4.93 -7.20
N PRO A 99 -10.17 -5.55 -6.59
CA PRO A 99 -10.35 -5.58 -5.13
C PRO A 99 -9.31 -6.41 -4.38
N LYS A 100 -8.59 -7.32 -5.07
CA LYS A 100 -7.63 -8.25 -4.44
C LYS A 100 -6.23 -8.23 -5.06
N ALA A 101 -6.13 -7.95 -6.36
CA ALA A 101 -4.87 -8.09 -7.11
C ALA A 101 -4.06 -6.80 -7.02
N ALA A 102 -3.32 -6.67 -5.91
CA ALA A 102 -2.50 -5.51 -5.60
C ALA A 102 -3.27 -4.18 -5.73
N THR A 103 -4.40 -4.05 -5.05
CA THR A 103 -5.23 -2.84 -5.15
C THR A 103 -4.51 -1.57 -4.67
N PHE A 104 -4.81 -0.43 -5.31
CA PHE A 104 -4.50 0.92 -4.83
C PHE A 104 -5.58 1.49 -3.92
N ILE A 105 -6.76 0.89 -3.89
CA ILE A 105 -7.87 1.35 -3.09
C ILE A 105 -7.46 1.37 -1.61
N ALA A 106 -7.72 2.49 -0.96
CA ALA A 106 -7.37 2.74 0.44
C ALA A 106 -5.87 2.71 0.77
N VAL A 107 -4.98 2.55 -0.20
CA VAL A 107 -3.54 2.44 0.06
C VAL A 107 -3.01 3.69 0.73
N ALA A 108 -3.47 4.89 0.31
CA ALA A 108 -2.97 6.14 0.87
C ALA A 108 -3.30 6.32 2.36
N THR A 109 -4.35 5.64 2.87
CA THR A 109 -4.69 5.70 4.30
C THR A 109 -3.60 5.13 5.19
N ALA A 110 -2.77 4.23 4.67
CA ALA A 110 -1.68 3.59 5.39
C ALA A 110 -0.40 4.42 5.45
N TYR A 111 -0.31 5.54 4.73
CA TYR A 111 0.91 6.35 4.62
C TYR A 111 0.83 7.69 5.38
N PRO A 112 1.95 8.22 5.90
CA PRO A 112 3.29 7.62 5.93
C PRO A 112 3.36 6.30 6.71
N ALA A 113 4.29 5.42 6.31
CA ALA A 113 4.40 4.07 6.86
C ALA A 113 5.85 3.71 7.18
N TYR A 114 6.08 2.91 8.22
CA TYR A 114 7.40 2.34 8.46
C TYR A 114 7.72 1.29 7.39
N SER A 115 8.92 1.39 6.80
CA SER A 115 9.45 0.39 5.89
C SER A 115 10.59 -0.38 6.53
N PRO A 116 10.42 -1.68 6.84
CA PRO A 116 11.53 -2.51 7.31
C PRO A 116 12.68 -2.60 6.29
N ARG A 117 12.35 -2.55 4.98
CA ARG A 117 13.33 -2.60 3.90
C ARG A 117 14.18 -1.33 3.84
N GLU A 118 13.54 -0.17 3.94
CA GLU A 118 14.23 1.13 3.89
C GLU A 118 14.75 1.57 5.27
N LYS A 119 14.38 0.84 6.34
CA LYS A 119 14.70 1.13 7.76
C LYS A 119 14.30 2.53 8.21
N ARG A 120 13.23 3.09 7.63
CA ARG A 120 12.70 4.42 7.93
C ARG A 120 11.22 4.51 7.63
N VAL A 121 10.58 5.58 8.10
CA VAL A 121 9.26 5.99 7.62
C VAL A 121 9.40 6.50 6.18
N ILE A 122 8.50 6.05 5.31
CA ILE A 122 8.43 6.44 3.90
C ILE A 122 7.06 7.05 3.60
N THR A 123 7.03 7.97 2.63
CA THR A 123 5.79 8.51 2.08
C THR A 123 5.18 7.55 1.05
N LEU A 124 3.94 7.79 0.63
CA LEU A 124 3.36 7.08 -0.51
C LEU A 124 4.17 7.35 -1.79
N GLU A 125 4.61 8.59 -1.99
CA GLU A 125 5.45 8.97 -3.12
C GLU A 125 6.77 8.18 -3.13
N ASP A 126 7.46 8.07 -1.99
CA ASP A 126 8.62 7.19 -1.84
C ASP A 126 8.32 5.75 -2.28
N ARG A 127 7.15 5.22 -1.90
CA ARG A 127 6.73 3.87 -2.25
C ARG A 127 6.54 3.71 -3.77
N VAL A 128 5.92 4.70 -4.42
CA VAL A 128 5.72 4.75 -5.87
C VAL A 128 7.08 4.78 -6.58
N LEU A 129 7.96 5.68 -6.17
CA LEU A 129 9.30 5.80 -6.76
C LEU A 129 10.15 4.53 -6.58
N ASN A 130 10.00 3.85 -5.45
CA ASN A 130 10.64 2.56 -5.23
C ASN A 130 10.10 1.43 -6.12
N CYS A 131 8.88 1.55 -6.68
CA CYS A 131 8.39 0.61 -7.69
C CYS A 131 9.15 0.78 -9.01
N PHE A 132 9.41 2.01 -9.45
CA PHE A 132 10.18 2.26 -10.68
C PHE A 132 11.55 1.56 -10.67
N MET A 133 12.27 1.64 -9.55
CA MET A 133 13.58 1.00 -9.39
C MET A 133 13.58 -0.53 -9.46
N ARG A 134 12.44 -1.17 -9.19
CA ARG A 134 12.36 -2.60 -8.90
C ARG A 134 11.45 -3.31 -9.89
N SER A 135 10.16 -2.97 -9.83
CA SER A 135 9.14 -3.50 -10.72
C SER A 135 9.30 -3.01 -12.15
N CYS A 136 9.67 -1.74 -12.38
CA CYS A 136 9.90 -1.21 -13.73
C CYS A 136 11.37 -1.32 -14.18
N ASN A 137 12.21 -2.04 -13.42
CA ASN A 137 13.65 -2.21 -13.63
C ASN A 137 14.40 -0.91 -14.03
N GLY A 138 13.97 0.23 -13.50
CA GLY A 138 14.41 1.53 -13.95
C GLY A 138 15.07 2.33 -12.83
N VAL A 139 14.84 3.64 -12.85
CA VAL A 139 15.37 4.58 -11.85
C VAL A 139 14.23 5.40 -11.28
N ARG A 140 14.41 5.95 -10.08
CA ARG A 140 13.38 6.80 -9.48
C ARG A 140 13.18 8.06 -10.35
N PRO A 141 11.94 8.40 -10.72
CA PRO A 141 11.62 9.78 -11.05
C PRO A 141 12.06 10.70 -9.89
N PRO A 142 12.48 11.95 -10.17
CA PRO A 142 12.81 12.90 -9.11
C PRO A 142 11.60 13.10 -8.18
N LEU A 143 11.85 13.18 -6.87
CA LEU A 143 10.81 13.48 -5.89
C LEU A 143 10.17 14.85 -6.21
N GLY A 144 8.83 14.93 -6.19
CA GLY A 144 8.09 16.12 -6.57
C GLY A 144 8.02 16.38 -8.09
N SER A 145 8.60 15.52 -8.92
CA SER A 145 8.44 15.63 -10.38
C SER A 145 6.99 15.38 -10.80
N ARG A 146 6.64 15.87 -11.99
CA ARG A 146 5.28 15.73 -12.55
C ARG A 146 4.75 14.27 -12.55
N PRO A 147 5.49 13.24 -13.01
CA PRO A 147 5.00 11.86 -12.94
C PRO A 147 4.89 11.35 -11.49
N SER A 148 5.81 11.73 -10.62
CA SER A 148 5.82 11.34 -9.20
C SER A 148 4.57 11.86 -8.48
N VAL A 149 4.28 13.15 -8.64
CA VAL A 149 3.10 13.80 -8.05
C VAL A 149 1.81 13.25 -8.64
N ALA A 150 1.74 13.10 -9.97
CA ALA A 150 0.52 12.66 -10.64
C ALA A 150 0.11 11.23 -10.24
N ILE A 151 1.04 10.27 -10.28
CA ILE A 151 0.75 8.88 -9.89
C ILE A 151 0.33 8.83 -8.41
N THR A 152 1.06 9.54 -7.54
CA THR A 152 0.72 9.62 -6.10
C THR A 152 -0.65 10.23 -5.87
N ALA A 153 -1.02 11.27 -6.62
CA ALA A 153 -2.33 11.92 -6.54
C ALA A 153 -3.46 10.97 -6.97
N TYR A 154 -3.28 10.20 -8.05
CA TYR A 154 -4.26 9.20 -8.47
C TYR A 154 -4.50 8.12 -7.40
N ILE A 155 -3.43 7.54 -6.85
CA ILE A 155 -3.54 6.54 -5.76
C ILE A 155 -4.18 7.14 -4.50
N THR A 156 -3.87 8.40 -4.20
CA THR A 156 -4.47 9.12 -3.07
C THR A 156 -5.96 9.38 -3.30
N TRP A 157 -6.35 9.77 -4.51
CA TRP A 157 -7.75 9.98 -4.88
C TRP A 157 -8.58 8.69 -4.74
N LEU A 158 -8.02 7.52 -5.07
CA LEU A 158 -8.67 6.22 -4.84
C LEU A 158 -8.92 5.89 -3.35
N SER A 159 -8.34 6.67 -2.43
CA SER A 159 -8.55 6.55 -0.98
C SER A 159 -9.45 7.66 -0.40
N SER A 160 -10.11 8.44 -1.26
CA SER A 160 -10.95 9.58 -0.83
C SER A 160 -12.09 9.16 0.11
N GLY A 161 -12.31 9.95 1.15
CA GLY A 161 -13.37 9.71 2.14
C GLY A 161 -13.05 8.64 3.18
N GLN A 162 -11.85 8.06 3.16
CA GLN A 162 -11.43 7.05 4.14
C GLN A 162 -10.59 7.65 5.26
N ALA A 163 -10.72 7.07 6.45
CA ALA A 163 -9.93 7.48 7.61
C ALA A 163 -8.46 7.08 7.43
N ILE A 164 -7.56 8.01 7.73
CA ILE A 164 -6.13 7.74 7.76
C ILE A 164 -5.83 6.80 8.94
N ALA A 165 -5.06 5.75 8.66
CA ALA A 165 -4.59 4.77 9.63
C ALA A 165 -3.15 4.36 9.25
N MET A 166 -2.19 5.22 9.61
CA MET A 166 -0.77 5.03 9.28
C MET A 166 -0.26 3.65 9.75
N ASN A 167 0.49 2.96 8.89
CA ASN A 167 0.98 1.62 9.18
C ASN A 167 2.37 1.66 9.82
N ALA A 168 2.45 1.36 11.11
CA ALA A 168 3.69 1.40 11.89
C ALA A 168 4.64 0.21 11.62
N SER A 169 4.21 -0.82 10.89
CA SER A 169 4.99 -2.06 10.72
C SER A 169 5.47 -2.28 9.30
N LYS A 170 4.62 -2.03 8.30
CA LYS A 170 4.93 -2.31 6.89
C LYS A 170 4.28 -1.28 5.97
N PRO A 171 4.87 -0.95 4.80
CA PRO A 171 4.30 -0.01 3.86
C PRO A 171 3.26 -0.72 2.97
N LEU A 172 2.15 -1.14 3.59
CA LEU A 172 1.07 -1.90 2.96
C LEU A 172 -0.28 -1.29 3.34
N GLY A 173 -1.16 -1.14 2.34
CA GLY A 173 -2.55 -0.73 2.52
C GLY A 173 -3.40 -1.80 3.20
N PRO A 174 -4.64 -1.46 3.62
CA PRO A 174 -5.53 -2.37 4.37
C PRO A 174 -6.01 -3.58 3.55
N HIS A 175 -5.92 -3.50 2.22
CA HIS A 175 -6.34 -4.56 1.28
C HIS A 175 -5.16 -5.21 0.56
N ALA A 176 -3.95 -5.13 1.13
CA ALA A 176 -2.78 -5.78 0.55
C ALA A 176 -2.99 -7.30 0.39
N VAL A 177 -2.42 -7.87 -0.69
CA VAL A 177 -2.41 -9.31 -0.93
C VAL A 177 -1.84 -10.02 0.31
N LYS A 178 -2.60 -10.97 0.84
CA LYS A 178 -2.19 -11.77 2.00
C LYS A 178 -1.22 -12.85 1.53
N GLY A 179 -0.12 -13.00 2.26
CA GLY A 179 0.83 -14.07 2.00
C GLY A 179 0.20 -15.45 2.24
N LEU A 180 0.41 -16.38 1.32
CA LEU A 180 0.07 -17.79 1.52
C LEU A 180 0.89 -18.39 2.66
N GLU A 181 0.25 -19.27 3.41
CA GLU A 181 0.88 -20.07 4.46
C GLU A 181 1.34 -21.42 3.86
N ILE A 182 2.36 -21.35 2.99
CA ILE A 182 2.94 -22.51 2.33
C ILE A 182 4.46 -22.52 2.49
N GLU A 183 5.05 -23.71 2.57
CA GLU A 183 6.49 -23.90 2.70
C GLU A 183 7.15 -23.84 1.32
N VAL A 184 8.05 -22.87 1.11
CA VAL A 184 8.81 -22.73 -0.14
C VAL A 184 9.56 -24.02 -0.53
N ALA A 185 9.98 -24.82 0.45
CA ALA A 185 10.64 -26.11 0.21
C ALA A 185 9.76 -27.13 -0.54
N LYS A 186 8.44 -26.90 -0.63
CA LYS A 186 7.49 -27.74 -1.38
C LYS A 186 7.31 -27.29 -2.84
N ARG A 187 8.04 -26.26 -3.30
CA ARG A 187 8.03 -25.83 -4.71
C ARG A 187 8.40 -27.01 -5.62
N ASN A 188 7.67 -27.18 -6.71
CA ASN A 188 7.94 -28.21 -7.72
C ASN A 188 8.06 -27.57 -9.10
N GLU A 189 9.31 -27.36 -9.54
CA GLU A 189 9.62 -26.68 -10.80
C GLU A 189 9.13 -27.46 -12.03
N ASN A 190 9.10 -28.80 -11.99
CA ASN A 190 8.59 -29.61 -13.10
C ASN A 190 7.06 -29.45 -13.26
N ASN A 191 6.34 -29.44 -12.13
CA ASN A 191 4.91 -29.15 -12.15
C ASN A 191 4.65 -27.71 -12.59
N GLY A 192 5.42 -26.74 -12.07
CA GLY A 192 5.32 -25.34 -12.46
C GLY A 192 5.57 -25.12 -13.96
N LYS A 193 6.57 -25.81 -14.54
CA LYS A 193 6.83 -25.78 -15.98
C LYS A 193 5.66 -26.32 -16.80
N THR A 194 5.07 -27.43 -16.36
CA THR A 194 3.90 -28.04 -17.02
C THR A 194 2.70 -27.09 -16.95
N LEU A 195 2.40 -26.60 -15.74
CA LEU A 195 1.32 -25.65 -15.49
C LEU A 195 1.48 -24.37 -16.32
N TYR A 196 2.70 -23.84 -16.42
CA TYR A 196 2.99 -22.66 -17.22
C TYR A 196 2.66 -22.90 -18.70
N SER A 197 3.13 -24.01 -19.26
CA SER A 197 2.84 -24.40 -20.64
C SER A 197 1.34 -24.54 -20.88
N ASP A 198 0.61 -25.12 -19.92
CA ASP A 198 -0.81 -25.44 -20.08
C ASP A 198 -1.73 -24.23 -19.87
N ARG A 199 -1.35 -23.27 -19.02
CA ARG A 199 -2.26 -22.23 -18.53
C ARG A 199 -1.78 -20.79 -18.68
N CYS A 200 -0.50 -20.57 -18.96
CA CYS A 200 0.11 -19.24 -18.92
C CYS A 200 0.75 -18.84 -20.26
N ALA A 201 1.40 -19.78 -20.94
CA ALA A 201 2.22 -19.54 -22.13
C ALA A 201 1.43 -18.96 -23.31
N SER A 202 0.13 -19.26 -23.43
CA SER A 202 -0.73 -18.71 -24.48
C SER A 202 -0.82 -17.18 -24.47
N CYS A 203 -0.63 -16.56 -23.30
CA CYS A 203 -0.63 -15.11 -23.12
C CYS A 203 0.79 -14.58 -22.89
N HIS A 204 1.56 -15.23 -22.01
CA HIS A 204 2.89 -14.74 -21.62
C HIS A 204 4.04 -15.21 -22.52
N GLY A 205 3.76 -16.04 -23.53
CA GLY A 205 4.74 -16.63 -24.43
C GLY A 205 5.44 -17.85 -23.85
N ASP A 206 5.91 -18.77 -24.70
CA ASP A 206 6.58 -20.00 -24.26
C ASP A 206 7.84 -19.74 -23.40
N ASP A 207 8.53 -18.63 -23.69
CA ASP A 207 9.72 -18.16 -22.99
C ASP A 207 9.44 -16.93 -22.09
N GLY A 208 8.18 -16.68 -21.73
CA GLY A 208 7.81 -15.65 -20.74
C GLY A 208 8.07 -14.20 -21.14
N GLN A 209 8.28 -13.94 -22.43
CA GLN A 209 8.59 -12.63 -22.99
C GLN A 209 7.39 -11.69 -23.14
N GLY A 210 6.17 -12.21 -22.97
CA GLY A 210 4.92 -11.50 -23.24
C GLY A 210 4.64 -11.35 -24.74
N ASP A 211 3.45 -10.85 -25.07
CA ASP A 211 3.00 -10.58 -26.45
C ASP A 211 2.70 -9.09 -26.72
N GLY A 212 2.93 -8.23 -25.72
CA GLY A 212 2.67 -6.79 -25.77
C GLY A 212 1.44 -6.40 -24.96
N ASP A 213 0.37 -7.19 -25.03
CA ASP A 213 -0.81 -7.02 -24.17
C ASP A 213 -0.59 -7.69 -22.80
N SER A 214 0.04 -8.86 -22.83
CA SER A 214 0.50 -9.59 -21.64
C SER A 214 1.95 -9.22 -21.33
N PRO A 215 2.27 -8.92 -20.06
CA PRO A 215 3.62 -8.54 -19.68
C PRO A 215 4.61 -9.72 -19.75
N PRO A 216 5.90 -9.46 -19.98
CA PRO A 216 6.95 -10.44 -19.69
C PRO A 216 6.93 -10.80 -18.20
N VAL A 217 7.13 -12.09 -17.91
CA VAL A 217 7.11 -12.65 -16.56
C VAL A 217 8.52 -13.00 -16.05
N TRP A 218 9.50 -13.13 -16.93
CA TRP A 218 10.93 -13.21 -16.60
C TRP A 218 11.79 -12.65 -17.74
N GLY A 219 13.12 -12.67 -17.56
CA GLY A 219 14.09 -12.13 -18.51
C GLY A 219 14.29 -10.61 -18.39
N ASP A 220 15.13 -10.06 -19.27
CA ASP A 220 15.63 -8.68 -19.18
C ASP A 220 14.52 -7.61 -19.23
N MET A 221 13.40 -7.93 -19.88
CA MET A 221 12.25 -7.04 -20.03
C MET A 221 11.19 -7.19 -18.92
N SER A 222 11.42 -8.04 -17.91
CA SER A 222 10.55 -8.19 -16.73
C SER A 222 11.05 -7.36 -15.53
N TYR A 223 10.45 -7.56 -14.36
CA TYR A 223 10.88 -6.98 -13.09
C TYR A 223 12.20 -7.58 -12.60
N ASN A 224 12.98 -6.83 -11.84
CA ASN A 224 14.24 -7.33 -11.27
C ASN A 224 14.06 -8.04 -9.92
N ASP A 225 15.12 -8.67 -9.43
CA ASP A 225 15.17 -9.41 -8.15
C ASP A 225 14.83 -8.55 -6.92
N GLY A 226 14.91 -7.23 -7.04
CA GLY A 226 14.48 -6.30 -6.01
C GLY A 226 12.97 -6.18 -5.88
N ALA A 227 12.19 -6.62 -6.88
CA ALA A 227 10.74 -6.50 -6.91
C ALA A 227 10.04 -7.35 -5.85
N GLY A 228 8.81 -6.97 -5.52
CA GLY A 228 8.00 -7.75 -4.58
C GLY A 228 7.66 -9.14 -5.10
N LEU A 229 7.36 -9.24 -6.40
CA LEU A 229 6.96 -10.47 -7.08
C LEU A 229 8.14 -11.39 -7.42
N ALA A 230 9.39 -10.97 -7.21
CA ALA A 230 10.54 -11.86 -7.34
C ALA A 230 10.66 -12.90 -6.19
N GLY A 231 9.83 -12.79 -5.15
CA GLY A 231 9.83 -13.75 -4.04
C GLY A 231 8.67 -14.73 -4.13
N ASP A 232 8.97 -16.03 -4.04
CA ASP A 232 8.07 -17.17 -4.21
C ASP A 232 6.70 -16.98 -3.55
N ILE A 233 6.67 -16.75 -2.23
CA ILE A 233 5.40 -16.60 -1.50
C ILE A 233 4.59 -15.41 -2.01
N LYS A 234 5.23 -14.29 -2.34
CA LYS A 234 4.51 -13.09 -2.81
C LYS A 234 3.97 -13.28 -4.21
N LEU A 235 4.73 -13.95 -5.09
CA LEU A 235 4.27 -14.28 -6.43
C LEU A 235 3.07 -15.24 -6.35
N ALA A 236 3.22 -16.36 -5.64
CA ALA A 236 2.16 -17.35 -5.44
C ALA A 236 0.88 -16.73 -4.89
N SER A 237 1.02 -15.87 -3.87
CA SER A 237 -0.12 -15.16 -3.27
C SER A 237 -0.82 -14.22 -4.23
N TRP A 238 -0.06 -13.58 -5.12
CA TRP A 238 -0.63 -12.71 -6.13
C TRP A 238 -1.34 -13.55 -7.21
N LEU A 239 -0.68 -14.58 -7.76
CA LEU A 239 -1.26 -15.49 -8.75
C LEU A 239 -2.60 -16.06 -8.29
N LYS A 240 -2.71 -16.49 -7.02
CA LYS A 240 -3.96 -16.96 -6.41
C LYS A 240 -5.16 -16.03 -6.49
N VAL A 241 -4.95 -14.74 -6.68
CA VAL A 241 -6.02 -13.74 -6.73
C VAL A 241 -6.09 -12.99 -8.06
N SER A 242 -5.23 -13.34 -9.02
CA SER A 242 -5.08 -12.61 -10.27
C SER A 242 -4.95 -13.49 -11.52
N MET A 243 -4.52 -14.76 -11.37
CA MET A 243 -4.11 -15.60 -12.49
C MET A 243 -4.61 -17.05 -12.38
N PRO A 244 -4.91 -17.70 -13.51
CA PRO A 244 -5.11 -17.09 -14.83
C PRO A 244 -6.17 -15.97 -14.83
N LEU A 245 -6.05 -15.02 -15.76
CA LEU A 245 -6.96 -13.88 -15.81
C LEU A 245 -8.40 -14.40 -15.96
N ASP A 246 -9.34 -13.81 -15.21
CA ASP A 246 -10.75 -14.22 -15.10
C ASP A 246 -11.03 -15.63 -14.51
N GLU A 247 -10.00 -16.45 -14.32
CA GLU A 247 -10.07 -17.82 -13.81
C GLU A 247 -9.03 -18.07 -12.72
N ALA A 248 -8.92 -17.17 -11.74
CA ALA A 248 -7.95 -17.24 -10.64
C ALA A 248 -8.24 -18.41 -9.66
N ASP A 249 -8.08 -19.64 -10.14
CA ASP A 249 -8.54 -20.90 -9.54
C ASP A 249 -7.39 -21.83 -9.12
N LEU A 250 -6.13 -21.41 -9.34
CA LEU A 250 -4.95 -22.18 -8.95
C LEU A 250 -5.06 -22.61 -7.48
N THR A 251 -4.67 -23.84 -7.16
CA THR A 251 -4.45 -24.25 -5.77
C THR A 251 -3.22 -23.55 -5.19
N ASP A 252 -3.07 -23.54 -3.87
CA ASP A 252 -1.91 -22.90 -3.22
C ASP A 252 -0.59 -23.55 -3.65
N GLN A 253 -0.61 -24.85 -3.96
CA GLN A 253 0.55 -25.60 -4.42
C GLN A 253 0.84 -25.39 -5.90
N GLU A 254 -0.17 -25.15 -6.74
CA GLU A 254 0.03 -24.79 -8.15
C GLU A 254 0.56 -23.37 -8.31
N ALA A 255 0.17 -22.46 -7.41
CA ALA A 255 0.66 -21.09 -7.42
C ALA A 255 2.12 -20.95 -6.93
N LEU A 256 2.65 -21.92 -6.17
CA LEU A 256 4.02 -21.92 -5.62
C LEU A 256 5.05 -22.51 -6.58
#